data_AF-A0A286B5P5-F1
#
_entry.id   AF-A0A286B5P5-F1
#
_cell.length_a   1.000
_cell.length_b   1.000
_cell.length_c   1.000
_cell.angle_alpha   90.00
_cell.angle_beta   90.00
_cell.angle_gamma   90.00
#
_symmetry.space_group_name_H-M   'P 1'
#
loop_
_entity.id
_entity.type
_entity.pdbx_description
1 polymer ?
#
loop_
_entity_poly.entity_id
_entity_poly.type
_entity_poly.pdbx_seq_one_letter_code
_entity_poly.pdbx_strand_id
1 'polypeptide(L)' 'MTDVFLVHHVHQLSDGEEDVKLLGVFSSEEKATLAIDSARKLPGFSEAPDGFSIDKYQVDKRTWTEGFITMQ' A
#
# COMPACT_ATOMS: atom_id res chain seq x y z
N MET A 1 0.31 -21.83 -5.07
CA MET A 1 0.82 -20.44 -5.07
C MET A 1 -0.15 -19.62 -4.24
N THR A 2 0.35 -18.86 -3.26
CA THR A 2 -0.51 -18.10 -2.34
C THR A 2 -0.52 -16.64 -2.78
N ASP A 3 -1.68 -16.18 -3.22
CA ASP A 3 -1.90 -14.76 -3.50
C ASP A 3 -2.09 -14.01 -2.17
N VAL A 4 -1.52 -12.83 -2.08
CA VAL A 4 -1.65 -11.90 -0.95
C VAL A 4 -1.98 -10.51 -1.46
N PHE A 5 -2.54 -9.69 -0.57
CA PHE A 5 -3.03 -8.35 -0.88
C PHE A 5 -2.35 -7.38 0.08
N LEU A 6 -1.51 -6.51 -0.45
CA LEU A 6 -0.80 -5.49 0.32
C LEU A 6 -1.69 -4.25 0.39
N VAL A 7 -1.87 -3.69 1.58
CA VAL A 7 -2.55 -2.40 1.75
C VAL A 7 -1.51 -1.33 2.02
N HIS A 8 -1.44 -0.33 1.14
CA HIS A 8 -0.61 0.85 1.34
C HIS A 8 -1.47 2.10 1.56
N HIS A 9 -0.88 3.10 2.21
CA HIS A 9 -1.33 4.49 2.17
C HIS A 9 -0.19 5.37 1.69
N VAL A 10 -0.42 6.16 0.65
CA VAL A 10 0.52 7.16 0.12
C VAL A 10 0.00 8.53 0.51
N HIS A 11 0.79 9.27 1.28
CA HIS A 11 0.52 10.66 1.59
C HIS A 11 1.50 11.55 0.82
N GLN A 12 0.98 12.36 -0.11
CA GLN A 12 1.80 13.34 -0.82
C GLN A 12 2.12 14.52 0.11
N LEU A 13 3.40 14.82 0.28
CA LEU A 13 3.89 15.96 1.04
C LEU A 13 3.99 17.21 0.15
N SER A 14 4.05 18.37 0.80
CA SER A 14 4.07 19.68 0.13
C SER A 14 5.31 19.95 -0.71
N ASP A 15 6.42 19.28 -0.40
CA ASP A 15 7.68 19.32 -1.16
C ASP A 15 7.69 18.34 -2.35
N GLY A 16 6.60 17.61 -2.56
CA GLY A 16 6.46 16.62 -3.63
C GLY A 16 6.96 15.23 -3.23
N GLU A 17 7.47 15.04 -2.02
CA GLU A 17 7.82 13.71 -1.52
C GLU A 17 6.57 12.87 -1.22
N GLU A 18 6.73 11.54 -1.25
CA GLU A 18 5.70 10.58 -0.90
C GLU A 18 6.04 9.92 0.43
N ASP A 19 5.13 10.01 1.40
CA ASP A 19 5.22 9.27 2.65
C ASP A 19 4.33 8.01 2.56
N VAL A 20 4.98 6.88 2.26
CA VAL A 20 4.32 5.59 2.02
C VAL A 20 4.30 4.74 3.29
N LYS A 21 3.12 4.24 3.65
CA LYS A 21 2.90 3.32 4.78
C LYS A 21 2.32 2.01 4.30
N LEU A 22 2.99 0.89 4.58
CA LEU A 22 2.41 -0.44 4.46
C LEU A 22 1.57 -0.73 5.71
N LEU A 23 0.26 -0.84 5.56
CA LEU A 23 -0.66 -1.12 6.65
C LEU A 23 -0.76 -2.62 6.95
N GLY A 24 -0.54 -3.47 5.96
CA GLY A 24 -0.56 -4.91 6.17
C GLY A 24 -0.55 -5.74 4.89
N VAL A 25 -0.36 -7.05 5.09
CA VAL A 25 -0.40 -8.08 4.05
C VAL A 25 -1.52 -9.06 4.39
N PHE A 26 -2.49 -9.21 3.50
CA PHE A 26 -3.72 -9.95 3.75
C PHE A 26 -3.86 -11.16 2.83
N SER A 27 -4.50 -12.22 3.33
CA SER A 27 -4.73 -13.46 2.57
C SER A 27 -5.89 -13.37 1.57
N SER A 28 -6.69 -12.29 1.62
CA SER A 28 -7.82 -12.06 0.73
C SER A 28 -8.06 -10.56 0.56
N GLU A 29 -8.63 -10.19 -0.58
CA GLU A 29 -9.00 -8.81 -0.90
C GLU A 29 -10.02 -8.25 0.10
N GLU A 30 -11.01 -9.03 0.50
CA GLU A 30 -12.01 -8.64 1.49
C GLU A 30 -11.37 -8.21 2.83
N LYS A 31 -10.36 -8.93 3.31
CA LYS A 31 -9.65 -8.56 4.55
C LYS A 31 -8.84 -7.27 4.37
N ALA A 32 -8.25 -7.07 3.19
CA ALA A 32 -7.55 -5.84 2.86
C ALA A 32 -8.51 -4.63 2.82
N THR A 33 -9.68 -4.79 2.21
CA THR A 33 -10.73 -3.75 2.19
C THR A 33 -11.20 -3.40 3.61
N LEU A 34 -11.47 -4.40 4.46
CA LEU A 34 -11.86 -4.15 5.85
C LEU A 34 -10.77 -3.42 6.66
N ALA A 35 -9.50 -3.68 6.37
CA ALA A 35 -8.38 -2.98 6.98
C ALA A 35 -8.35 -1.50 6.55
N ILE A 36 -8.60 -1.20 5.27
CA ILE A 36 -8.75 0.17 4.77
C ILE A 36 -9.92 0.87 5.47
N ASP A 37 -11.10 0.25 5.53
CA ASP A 37 -12.29 0.85 6.16
C ASP A 37 -12.09 1.18 7.63
N SER A 38 -11.28 0.38 8.32
CA SER A 38 -10.87 0.61 9.70
C SER A 38 -9.84 1.74 9.80
N ALA A 39 -8.83 1.74 8.93
CA ALA A 39 -7.75 2.72 8.92
C ALA A 39 -8.23 4.14 8.56
N ARG A 40 -9.22 4.27 7.67
CA ARG A 40 -9.83 5.56 7.27
C ARG A 40 -10.36 6.39 8.44
N LYS A 41 -10.62 5.76 9.59
CA LYS A 41 -11.15 6.40 10.79
C LYS A 41 -10.07 6.87 11.77
N LEU A 42 -8.81 6.51 11.51
CA LEU A 42 -7.70 6.87 12.39
C LEU A 42 -7.21 8.30 12.10
N PRO A 43 -6.69 9.02 13.11
CA PRO A 43 -6.10 10.33 12.92
C PRO A 43 -5.01 10.32 11.84
N GLY A 44 -4.96 11.38 11.03
CA GLY A 44 -4.06 11.49 9.89
C GLY A 44 -4.61 10.82 8.63
N PHE A 45 -5.05 9.56 8.73
CA PHE A 45 -5.67 8.87 7.59
C PHE A 45 -7.05 9.42 7.23
N SER A 46 -7.82 9.90 8.21
CA SER A 46 -9.10 10.57 7.98
C SER A 46 -8.98 11.83 7.11
N GLU A 47 -7.84 12.52 7.18
CA GLU A 47 -7.57 13.76 6.44
C GLU A 47 -7.06 13.50 5.02
N ALA A 48 -6.66 12.25 4.72
CA ALA A 48 -6.16 11.83 3.41
C ALA A 48 -6.81 10.51 2.96
N PRO A 49 -8.15 10.48 2.75
CA PRO A 49 -8.87 9.25 2.47
C PRO A 49 -8.52 8.62 1.10
N ASP A 50 -7.98 9.38 0.16
CA ASP A 50 -7.73 8.88 -1.19
C ASP A 50 -6.36 8.20 -1.35
N GLY A 51 -5.53 8.22 -0.31
CA GLY A 51 -4.17 7.67 -0.36
C GLY A 51 -4.09 6.14 -0.30
N PHE A 52 -5.20 5.42 -0.13
CA PHE A 52 -5.18 3.96 0.06
C PHE A 52 -5.13 3.17 -1.25
N SER A 53 -4.29 2.14 -1.31
CA SER A 53 -4.26 1.16 -2.41
C SER A 53 -4.26 -0.28 -1.88
N ILE A 54 -4.76 -1.21 -2.70
CA ILE A 54 -4.62 -2.65 -2.52
C ILE A 54 -3.85 -3.21 -3.72
N ASP A 55 -2.68 -3.80 -3.46
CA ASP A 55 -1.86 -4.41 -4.50
C ASP A 55 -1.81 -5.93 -4.34
N LYS A 56 -2.13 -6.66 -5.40
CA LYS A 56 -2.09 -8.13 -5.41
C LYS A 56 -0.68 -8.65 -5.71
N TYR A 57 -0.14 -9.46 -4.82
CA TYR A 57 1.18 -10.10 -4.94
C TYR A 57 1.09 -11.62 -4.77
N GLN A 58 2.14 -12.32 -5.17
CA GLN A 58 2.29 -13.76 -4.93
C GLN A 58 3.46 -14.00 -3.98
N VAL A 59 3.25 -14.82 -2.96
CA VAL A 59 4.32 -15.24 -2.04
C VAL A 59 5.40 -15.99 -2.82
N ASP A 60 6.66 -15.76 -2.45
CA ASP A 60 7.87 -16.34 -3.07
C ASP A 60 8.08 -15.99 -4.55
N LYS A 61 7.42 -14.94 -5.05
CA LYS A 61 7.59 -14.45 -6.42
C LYS A 61 8.17 -13.04 -6.42
N ARG A 62 9.21 -12.84 -7.23
CA ARG A 62 9.79 -11.53 -7.49
C ARG A 62 8.98 -10.81 -8.57
N THR A 63 8.56 -9.58 -8.31
CA THR A 63 7.90 -8.69 -9.28
C THR A 63 8.89 -7.75 -9.94
N TRP A 64 9.86 -7.24 -9.18
CA TRP A 64 10.95 -6.43 -9.68
C TRP A 64 12.18 -7.29 -9.95
N THR A 65 12.56 -7.45 -11.22
CA THR A 65 13.70 -8.31 -11.60
C THR A 65 14.80 -7.59 -12.37
N GLU A 66 14.59 -6.33 -12.72
CA GLU A 66 15.41 -5.62 -13.72
C GLU A 66 16.56 -4.80 -13.10
N GLY A 67 16.67 -4.74 -11.76
CA GLY A 67 17.57 -3.79 -11.08
C GLY A 67 17.01 -2.37 -11.10
N PHE A 68 17.74 -1.37 -10.61
CA PHE A 68 17.27 0.03 -10.60
C PHE A 68 18.30 0.98 -11.20
N ILE A 69 17.83 2.10 -11.74
CA ILE A 69 18.66 3.22 -12.20
C ILE A 69 18.21 4.50 -11.51
N THR A 70 19.16 5.37 -11.17
CA THR A 70 18.87 6.70 -10.62
C THR A 70 18.96 7.71 -11.76
N MET A 71 17.83 8.36 -12.08
CA MET A 71 17.86 9.50 -12.99
C MET A 71 18.35 10.73 -12.22
N GLN A 72 19.39 11.38 -12.74
CA GLN A 72 19.92 12.66 -12.25
C GLN A 72 19.25 13.83 -12.96
#